data_AF-A0A9X9WLY4-F1
#
_entry.id   AF-A0A9X9WLY4-F1
#
_cell.length_a   1.000
_cell.length_b   1.000
_cell.length_c   1.000
_cell.angle_alpha   90.00
_cell.angle_beta   90.00
_cell.angle_gamma   90.00
#
_symmetry.space_group_name_H-M   'P 1'
#
loop_
_entity.id
_entity.type
_entity.pdbx_description
1 polymer ?
#
loop_
_entity_poly.entity_id
_entity_poly.type
_entity_poly.pdbx_seq_one_letter_code
_entity_poly.pdbx_strand_id
1 'polypeptide(L)'
;MIAPNSPAARWDGHRVLFALSMKDGTSVRCAISRLALLDISGGGQLKTDDILRRFSISRSMIEAAARAKLRQRVSPPIGLLHIWEDDVLDPEPPSTAPRAMRATRLRA
;
A
#
# COMPACT_ATOMS: atom_id res chain seq x y z
N MET A 1 26.97 10.80 11.92
CA MET A 1 26.39 10.75 10.56
C MET A 1 24.93 10.34 10.70
N ILE A 2 24.00 11.28 10.56
CA ILE A 2 22.56 11.06 10.73
C ILE A 2 22.03 10.52 9.40
N ALA A 3 21.62 9.25 9.35
CA ALA A 3 20.96 8.71 8.16
C ALA A 3 19.69 9.53 7.87
N PRO A 4 19.46 10.00 6.64
CA PRO A 4 18.39 10.94 6.36
C PRO A 4 17.06 10.19 6.47
N ASN A 5 16.25 10.59 7.46
CA ASN A 5 14.80 10.53 7.46
C ASN A 5 14.18 9.36 6.69
N SER A 6 14.22 8.15 7.28
CA SER A 6 13.21 7.15 6.94
C SER A 6 11.84 7.80 7.19
N PRO A 7 11.03 8.08 6.16
CA PRO A 7 9.81 8.86 6.35
C PRO A 7 8.89 8.08 7.28
N ALA A 8 8.73 8.62 8.48
CA ALA A 8 7.92 8.01 9.52
C ALA A 8 6.52 7.78 8.98
N ALA A 9 6.03 6.55 9.13
CA ALA A 9 4.64 6.25 8.82
C ALA A 9 3.75 7.18 9.64
N ARG A 10 2.91 7.96 8.96
CA ARG A 10 2.07 8.99 9.54
C ARG A 10 0.61 8.64 9.34
N TRP A 11 -0.16 8.72 10.41
CA TRP A 11 -1.60 8.60 10.32
C TRP A 11 -2.24 9.92 9.86
N ASP A 12 -3.11 9.83 8.86
CA ASP A 12 -3.84 10.96 8.23
C ASP A 12 -5.28 11.11 8.78
N GLY A 13 -5.71 10.25 9.70
CA GLY A 13 -7.10 10.17 10.18
C GLY A 13 -7.92 9.06 9.53
N HIS A 14 -7.63 8.72 8.27
CA HIS A 14 -8.30 7.64 7.53
C HIS A 14 -7.34 6.57 7.00
N ARG A 15 -6.05 6.89 6.87
CA ARG A 15 -5.03 6.08 6.22
C ARG A 15 -3.65 6.34 6.80
N VAL A 16 -2.76 5.37 6.69
CA VAL A 16 -1.34 5.51 7.04
C VAL A 16 -0.58 5.89 5.78
N LEU A 17 0.08 7.04 5.80
CA LEU A 17 0.99 7.54 4.78
C LEU A 17 2.42 7.10 5.15
N PHE A 18 3.13 6.48 4.22
CA PHE A 18 4.53 6.12 4.42
C PHE A 18 5.28 6.27 3.10
N ALA A 19 6.61 6.32 3.10
CA ALA A 19 7.35 6.22 1.85
C ALA A 19 8.16 4.94 1.79
N LEU A 20 8.14 4.34 0.61
CA LEU A 20 8.83 3.12 0.26
C LEU A 20 10.01 3.47 -0.65
N SER A 21 11.21 3.10 -0.24
CA SER A 21 12.39 3.18 -1.09
C SER A 21 12.47 1.94 -2.00
N MET A 22 12.53 2.19 -3.30
CA MET A 22 12.74 1.17 -4.34
C MET A 22 14.24 0.90 -4.53
N LYS A 23 14.58 -0.24 -5.12
CA LYS A 23 15.98 -0.59 -5.45
C LYS A 23 16.59 0.38 -6.46
N ASP A 24 15.76 0.98 -7.31
CA ASP A 24 16.14 1.95 -8.34
C ASP A 24 16.44 3.35 -7.76
N GLY A 25 16.57 3.48 -6.43
CA GLY A 25 16.80 4.75 -5.73
C GLY A 25 15.58 5.66 -5.66
N THR A 26 14.44 5.26 -6.23
CA THR A 26 13.20 6.04 -6.21
C THR A 26 12.45 5.86 -4.89
N SER A 27 12.03 6.97 -4.26
CA SER A 27 11.11 6.93 -3.12
C SER A 27 9.67 7.15 -3.58
N VAL A 28 8.80 6.17 -3.34
CA VAL A 28 7.37 6.26 -3.66
C VAL A 28 6.59 6.54 -2.39
N ARG A 29 5.72 7.54 -2.41
CA ARG A 29 4.78 7.78 -1.30
C ARG A 29 3.64 6.78 -1.42
N CYS A 30 3.41 6.02 -0.38
CA CYS A 30 2.36 5.01 -0.29
C CYS A 30 1.35 5.40 0.78
N ALA A 31 0.11 4.99 0.59
CA ALA A 31 -0.92 5.08 1.60
C ALA A 31 -1.69 3.78 1.71
N ILE A 32 -1.91 3.33 2.94
CA ILE A 32 -2.74 2.17 3.24
C ILE A 32 -3.95 2.58 4.07
N SER A 33 -5.13 2.12 3.66
CA SER A 33 -6.41 2.38 4.33
C SER A 33 -6.46 1.73 5.70
N ARG A 34 -7.27 2.29 6.62
CA ARG A 34 -7.56 1.64 7.92
C ARG A 34 -8.08 0.21 7.77
N LEU A 35 -8.96 0.00 6.81
CA LEU A 35 -9.62 -1.29 6.56
C LEU A 35 -8.61 -2.34 6.11
N ALA A 36 -7.74 -2.00 5.17
CA ALA A 36 -6.63 -2.85 4.77
C ALA A 36 -5.72 -3.23 5.95
N LEU A 37 -5.43 -2.29 6.84
CA LEU A 37 -4.68 -2.56 8.06
C LEU A 37 -5.41 -3.49 9.04
N LEU A 38 -6.74 -3.39 9.12
CA LEU A 38 -7.57 -4.26 9.95
C LEU A 38 -7.59 -5.69 9.43
N ASP A 39 -7.80 -5.84 8.13
CA ASP A 39 -7.94 -7.13 7.48
C ASP A 39 -6.65 -7.95 7.57
N ILE A 40 -5.52 -7.33 7.20
CA ILE A 40 -4.19 -7.96 7.30
C ILE A 40 -3.75 -8.25 8.74
N SER A 41 -4.37 -7.59 9.73
CA SER A 41 -4.11 -7.83 11.16
C SER A 41 -4.98 -8.96 11.73
N GLY A 42 -5.84 -9.60 10.93
CA GLY A 42 -6.73 -10.67 11.38
C GLY A 42 -8.04 -10.17 12.02
N GLY A 43 -8.45 -8.93 11.73
CA GLY A 43 -9.69 -8.35 12.24
C GLY A 43 -9.64 -7.89 13.70
N GLY A 44 -10.64 -7.09 14.12
CA GLY A 44 -10.80 -6.61 15.50
C GLY A 44 -10.93 -5.09 15.63
N GLN A 45 -10.87 -4.56 16.86
CA GLN A 45 -10.89 -3.11 17.08
C GLN A 45 -9.51 -2.48 16.83
N LEU A 46 -9.36 -1.72 15.73
CA LEU A 46 -8.24 -0.79 15.55
C LEU A 46 -8.55 0.50 16.32
N LYS A 47 -7.94 0.67 17.50
CA LYS A 47 -7.84 2.01 18.12
C LYS A 47 -6.80 2.81 17.35
N THR A 48 -7.04 4.11 17.19
CA THR A 48 -6.13 5.04 16.49
C THR A 48 -4.70 4.96 17.01
N ASP A 49 -4.55 4.76 18.31
CA ASP A 49 -3.26 4.62 19.00
C ASP A 49 -2.46 3.38 18.55
N ASP A 50 -3.15 2.27 18.28
CA ASP A 50 -2.53 1.01 17.85
C ASP A 50 -2.28 0.92 16.33
N ILE A 51 -2.75 1.88 15.55
CA ILE A 51 -2.65 1.82 14.08
C ILE A 51 -1.19 1.81 13.64
N LEU A 52 -0.37 2.70 14.19
CA LEU A 52 1.05 2.77 13.85
C LEU A 52 1.81 1.53 14.33
N ARG A 53 1.40 0.96 15.46
CA ARG A 53 1.98 -0.27 16.00
C ARG A 53 1.68 -1.47 15.10
N ARG A 54 0.41 -1.64 14.70
CA ARG A 54 -0.01 -2.70 13.75
C ARG A 54 0.61 -2.49 12.37
N PHE A 55 0.67 -1.26 11.89
CA PHE A 55 1.42 -0.93 10.67
C PHE A 55 2.87 -1.37 10.77
N SER A 56 3.53 -1.14 11.91
CA SER A 56 4.93 -1.53 12.10
C SER A 56 5.11 -3.05 12.08
N ILE A 57 4.17 -3.80 12.67
CA ILE A 57 4.18 -5.28 12.66
C ILE A 57 3.97 -5.82 11.24
N SER A 58 2.96 -5.31 10.55
CA SER A 58 2.62 -5.74 9.18
C SER A 58 3.41 -5.00 8.10
N ARG A 59 4.39 -4.17 8.47
CA ARG A 59 5.11 -3.27 7.55
C ARG A 59 5.74 -4.04 6.40
N SER A 60 6.43 -5.13 6.70
CA SER A 60 7.10 -5.96 5.69
C SER A 60 6.13 -6.50 4.64
N MET A 61 4.92 -6.89 5.04
CA MET A 61 3.88 -7.35 4.11
C MET A 61 3.35 -6.20 3.25
N ILE A 62 3.06 -5.06 3.87
CA ILE A 62 2.56 -3.88 3.17
C ILE A 62 3.59 -3.37 2.14
N GLU A 63 4.87 -3.36 2.52
CA GLU A 63 5.97 -2.99 1.62
C GLU A 63 6.14 -4.02 0.49
N ALA A 64 5.97 -5.31 0.76
CA ALA A 64 6.01 -6.35 -0.27
C ALA A 64 4.86 -6.19 -1.28
N ALA A 65 3.63 -5.96 -0.81
CA ALA A 65 2.46 -5.68 -1.64
C ALA A 65 2.65 -4.41 -2.48
N ALA A 66 3.14 -3.33 -1.86
CA ALA A 66 3.48 -2.09 -2.56
C ALA A 66 4.49 -2.32 -3.68
N ARG A 67 5.54 -3.11 -3.42
CA ARG A 67 6.56 -3.48 -4.43
C ARG A 67 5.97 -4.34 -5.54
N ALA A 68 5.13 -5.31 -5.22
CA ALA A 68 4.44 -6.14 -6.22
C ALA A 68 3.57 -5.28 -7.13
N LYS A 69 2.77 -4.37 -6.55
CA LYS A 69 1.92 -3.43 -7.27
C LYS A 69 2.70 -2.45 -8.13
N LEU A 70 3.87 -1.98 -7.65
CA LEU A 70 4.75 -1.12 -8.44
C LEU A 70 5.42 -1.87 -9.59
N ARG A 71 5.82 -3.14 -9.41
CA ARG A 71 6.38 -3.96 -10.48
C ARG A 71 5.37 -4.27 -11.59
N GLN A 72 4.09 -4.44 -11.24
CA GLN A 72 3.03 -4.64 -12.23
C GLN A 72 2.72 -3.35 -13.02
N ARG A 73 3.13 -2.18 -12.54
CA ARG A 73 2.90 -0.91 -13.23
C ARG A 73 4.03 -0.61 -14.20
N VAL A 74 3.65 -0.41 -15.46
CA VAL A 74 4.55 0.00 -16.56
C VAL A 74 5.07 1.44 -16.38
N SER A 75 4.46 2.24 -15.51
CA SER A 75 4.93 3.60 -15.22
C SER A 75 4.83 3.93 -13.73
N PRO A 76 5.82 4.65 -13.17
CA PRO A 76 5.78 5.07 -11.79
C PRO A 76 4.54 5.95 -11.58
N PRO A 77 3.75 5.72 -10.51
CA PRO A 77 2.63 6.60 -10.21
C PRO A 77 3.16 8.02 -10.03
N ILE A 78 2.59 8.95 -10.79
CA ILE A 78 2.79 10.38 -10.57
C ILE A 78 2.01 10.73 -9.30
N GLY A 79 2.61 10.47 -8.14
CA GLY A 79 2.02 10.78 -6.84
C GLY A 79 2.01 9.61 -5.85
N LEU A 80 0.85 9.40 -5.22
CA LEU A 80 0.69 8.57 -4.04
C LEU A 80 0.09 7.20 -4.39
N LEU A 81 0.80 6.13 -4.04
CA LEU A 81 0.36 4.75 -4.27
C LEU A 81 -0.65 4.34 -3.19
N HIS A 82 -1.92 4.16 -3.59
CA HIS A 82 -2.94 3.62 -2.70
C HIS A 82 -2.88 2.07 -2.67
N ILE A 83 -2.73 1.53 -1.47
CA ILE A 83 -2.71 0.09 -1.16
C ILE A 83 -4.02 -0.26 -0.46
N TRP A 84 -4.71 -1.29 -0.98
CA TRP A 84 -6.00 -1.77 -0.50
C TRP A 84 -5.84 -3.16 0.15
N GLU A 85 -6.86 -3.68 0.84
CA GLU A 85 -6.78 -5.01 1.49
C GLU A 85 -6.47 -6.12 0.48
N ASP A 86 -7.14 -6.07 -0.66
CA ASP A 86 -7.03 -7.03 -1.76
C ASP A 86 -5.59 -7.16 -2.26
N ASP A 87 -4.86 -6.03 -2.38
CA ASP A 87 -3.46 -6.03 -2.82
C ASP A 87 -2.49 -6.71 -1.84
N VAL A 88 -2.86 -6.80 -0.55
CA VAL A 88 -2.00 -7.38 0.50
C VAL A 88 -2.34 -8.85 0.76
N LEU A 89 -3.62 -9.20 0.68
CA LEU A 89 -4.11 -10.55 0.96
C LEU A 89 -3.96 -11.49 -0.25
N ASP A 90 -4.15 -10.97 -1.46
CA ASP A 90 -3.96 -11.71 -2.71
C ASP A 90 -2.99 -10.94 -3.60
N PRO A 91 -1.66 -11.10 -3.40
CA PRO A 91 -0.71 -10.56 -4.34
C PRO A 91 -0.83 -11.35 -5.65
N GLU A 92 -1.70 -10.89 -6.57
CA GLU A 92 -1.86 -11.51 -7.89
C GLU A 92 -0.44 -11.73 -8.47
N PRO A 93 -0.10 -12.96 -8.91
CA PRO A 93 1.17 -13.18 -9.61
C PRO A 93 1.24 -12.21 -10.79
N PRO A 94 2.44 -11.76 -11.21
CA PRO A 94 2.59 -10.80 -12.30
C PRO A 94 1.94 -11.38 -13.56
N SER A 95 0.66 -11.04 -13.75
CA SER A 95 -0.12 -11.51 -14.87
C SER A 95 0.29 -10.62 -16.02
N THR A 96 1.01 -11.20 -16.96
CA THR A 96 1.43 -10.59 -18.23
C THR A 96 0.25 -10.20 -19.13
N ALA A 97 -0.97 -10.15 -18.61
CA ALA A 97 -2.17 -9.80 -19.35
C ALA A 97 -2.57 -8.34 -19.06
N PRO A 98 -2.81 -7.51 -20.09
CA PRO A 98 -3.38 -6.19 -19.90
C PRO A 98 -4.76 -6.36 -19.28
N ARG A 99 -4.92 -5.92 -18.03
CA ARG A 99 -6.23 -5.91 -17.36
C ARG A 99 -7.11 -4.89 -18.08
N ALA A 100 -7.91 -5.39 -19.02
CA ALA A 100 -8.89 -4.61 -19.75
C ALA A 100 -9.81 -3.90 -18.76
N MET A 101 -9.87 -2.58 -18.89
CA MET A 101 -10.75 -1.69 -18.17
C MET A 101 -12.18 -2.21 -18.32
N ARG A 102 -12.75 -2.76 -17.24
CA ARG A 102 -14.18 -3.04 -17.15
C ARG A 102 -14.89 -1.68 -17.09
N ALA A 103 -15.14 -1.11 -18.26
CA ALA A 103 -16.06 0.00 -18.41
C ALA A 103 -17.46 -0.51 -18.07
N THR A 104 -18.01 -0.03 -16.96
CA THR A 104 -19.42 -0.13 -16.61
C THR A 104 -20.25 0.29 -17.82
N ARG A 105 -20.85 -0.66 -18.54
CA ARG A 105 -22.00 -0.35 -19.38
C ARG A 105 -23.24 -0.50 -18.52
N LEU A 106 -23.64 0.61 -17.91
CA LEU A 106 -25.04 0.84 -17.62
C LEU A 106 -25.74 1.12 -18.96
N ARG A 107 -26.68 0.28 -19.35
CA ARG A 107 -27.79 0.60 -20.26
C ARG A 107 -28.98 -0.13 -19.64
N ALA A 108 -29.87 0.62 -18.98
CA ALA A 108 -31.02 1.30 -19.58
C ALA A 108 -32.10 0.28 -19.94
#